data_AF-A0A157P3K1-F1
#
_entry.id   AF-A0A157P3K1-F1
#
_cell.length_a   1.000
_cell.length_b   1.000
_cell.length_c   1.000
_cell.angle_alpha   90.00
_cell.angle_beta   90.00
_cell.angle_gamma   90.00
#
_symmetry.space_group_name_H-M   'P 1'
#
loop_
_entity.id
_entity.type
_entity.pdbx_description
1 polymer ?
#
loop_
_entity_poly.entity_id
_entity_poly.type
_entity_poly.pdbx_seq_one_letter_code
_entity_poly.pdbx_strand_id
1 'polypeptide(L)'
;MGLAALVLLSGAGSVFAQGTGKAYAGAATDEKNTQVYWVTSQATNTKAQAAAVAECKAKGGKGCVKLGWFSDSCLVYARNSRDTLFPGNSVSPEIAAKMAIRRCTADSADGGCRITTLPVCVGPGYAAEHRAQSALRASAEAREALSAKLDKRGYWGVIAEDESGGLSYGDQYPSENEAVEQLLGWEDCKGCTKVLTYQNSCVGLAWQKGAKGRGTSFTALDPDPDTARNQSRAVCNSKTGGQSCVAMVRCSGRGYMQGYKGLDEKAN
;
A
#
# COMPACT_ATOMS: atom_id res chain seq x y z
N MET A 1 -13.73 -29.52 -71.15
CA MET A 1 -13.88 -30.17 -69.83
C MET A 1 -12.54 -30.11 -69.14
N GLY A 2 -12.38 -29.23 -68.14
CA GLY A 2 -11.15 -29.09 -67.36
C GLY A 2 -11.53 -28.78 -65.92
N LEU A 3 -11.33 -29.75 -65.04
CA LEU A 3 -11.56 -29.61 -63.60
C LEU A 3 -10.46 -28.73 -62.99
N ALA A 4 -10.87 -27.64 -62.33
CA ALA A 4 -10.01 -26.86 -61.48
C ALA A 4 -9.76 -27.63 -60.16
N ALA A 5 -8.49 -27.96 -59.89
CA ALA A 5 -8.07 -28.55 -58.63
C ALA A 5 -7.92 -27.45 -57.56
N LEU A 6 -8.74 -27.53 -56.52
CA LEU A 6 -8.65 -26.68 -55.33
C LEU A 6 -7.48 -27.18 -54.47
N VAL A 7 -6.39 -26.42 -54.41
CA VAL A 7 -5.26 -26.69 -53.50
C VAL A 7 -5.63 -26.16 -52.12
N LEU A 8 -5.98 -27.07 -51.21
CA LEU A 8 -6.09 -26.78 -49.77
C LEU A 8 -4.66 -26.63 -49.21
N LEU A 9 -4.23 -25.39 -49.02
CA LEU A 9 -3.08 -25.05 -48.18
C LEU A 9 -3.43 -25.42 -46.73
N SER A 10 -3.00 -26.60 -46.30
CA SER A 10 -2.97 -26.97 -44.89
C SER A 10 -1.90 -26.11 -44.20
N GLY A 11 -2.32 -24.94 -43.71
CA GLY A 11 -1.56 -24.17 -42.75
C GLY A 11 -1.29 -25.06 -41.54
N ALA A 12 -0.03 -25.43 -41.33
CA ALA A 12 0.45 -26.00 -40.09
C ALA A 12 0.40 -24.93 -39.00
N GLY A 13 -0.82 -24.60 -38.56
CA GLY A 13 -1.03 -23.97 -37.27
C GLY A 13 -0.44 -24.94 -36.25
N SER A 14 0.61 -24.49 -35.56
CA SER A 14 1.11 -25.18 -34.39
C SER A 14 -0.02 -25.15 -33.36
N VAL A 15 -0.83 -26.21 -33.36
CA VAL A 15 -1.70 -26.54 -32.24
C VAL A 15 -0.73 -26.74 -31.09
N PHE A 16 -0.56 -25.72 -30.26
CA PHE A 16 0.02 -25.93 -28.94
C PHE A 16 -0.90 -26.95 -28.28
N ALA A 17 -0.46 -28.21 -28.32
CA ALA A 17 -1.01 -29.24 -27.47
C ALA A 17 -1.15 -28.62 -26.08
N GLN A 18 -2.36 -28.70 -25.51
CA GLN A 18 -2.60 -28.36 -24.12
C GLN A 18 -1.62 -29.18 -23.29
N GLY A 19 -0.47 -28.58 -22.99
CA GLY A 19 0.67 -29.27 -22.42
C GLY A 19 0.30 -29.69 -21.02
N THR A 20 0.25 -30.99 -20.78
CA THR A 20 0.22 -31.64 -19.47
C THR A 20 1.51 -31.40 -18.65
N GLY A 21 2.38 -30.48 -19.09
CA GLY A 21 3.62 -30.11 -18.44
C GLY A 21 3.45 -28.95 -17.47
N LYS A 22 4.28 -28.93 -16.42
CA LYS A 22 4.32 -27.82 -15.44
C LYS A 22 4.60 -26.50 -16.15
N ALA A 23 3.70 -25.53 -15.98
CA ALA A 23 3.90 -24.16 -16.43
C ALA A 23 4.58 -23.35 -15.31
N TYR A 24 5.67 -22.67 -15.66
CA TYR A 24 6.41 -21.81 -14.76
C TYR A 24 6.13 -20.34 -15.07
N ALA A 25 6.10 -19.51 -14.03
CA ALA A 25 6.04 -18.07 -14.13
C ALA A 25 7.21 -17.45 -13.36
N GLY A 26 7.59 -16.25 -13.79
CA GLY A 26 8.71 -15.50 -13.25
C GLY A 26 8.32 -14.06 -12.98
N ALA A 27 8.93 -13.48 -11.95
CA ALA A 27 8.81 -12.07 -11.62
C ALA A 27 10.19 -11.40 -11.53
N ALA A 28 10.26 -10.17 -12.00
CA ALA A 28 11.41 -9.30 -11.90
C ALA A 28 10.97 -7.88 -11.53
N THR A 29 11.92 -7.04 -11.13
CA THR A 29 11.66 -5.63 -10.84
C THR A 29 12.87 -4.78 -11.22
N ASP A 30 12.66 -3.48 -11.38
CA ASP A 30 13.73 -2.51 -11.55
C ASP A 30 14.48 -2.25 -10.23
N GLU A 31 15.64 -1.61 -10.30
CA GLU A 31 16.51 -1.34 -9.15
C GLU A 31 15.84 -0.53 -8.01
N LYS A 32 14.77 0.21 -8.33
CA LYS A 32 14.00 1.02 -7.38
C LYS A 32 12.69 0.34 -6.97
N ASN A 33 12.49 -0.92 -7.35
CA ASN A 33 11.27 -1.68 -7.12
C ASN A 33 9.98 -1.00 -7.62
N THR A 34 10.05 -0.08 -8.60
CA THR A 34 8.90 0.75 -9.00
C THR A 34 7.79 -0.08 -9.66
N GLN A 35 8.14 -1.15 -10.36
CA GLN A 35 7.20 -2.06 -11.01
C GLN A 35 7.63 -3.53 -10.89
N VAL A 36 6.65 -4.42 -10.71
CA VAL A 36 6.87 -5.87 -10.86
C VAL A 36 6.50 -6.29 -12.27
N TYR A 37 7.47 -6.87 -12.98
CA TYR A 37 7.33 -7.41 -14.32
C TYR A 37 7.13 -8.91 -14.26
N TRP A 38 6.15 -9.41 -15.01
CA TRP A 38 5.70 -10.80 -14.94
C TRP A 38 5.78 -11.45 -16.31
N VAL A 39 6.19 -12.72 -16.31
CA VAL A 39 6.05 -13.61 -17.45
C VAL A 39 5.42 -14.92 -16.99
N THR A 40 4.57 -15.50 -17.81
CA THR A 40 3.90 -16.78 -17.53
C THR A 40 4.16 -17.80 -18.62
N SER A 41 3.71 -19.04 -18.39
CA SER A 41 3.71 -20.11 -19.38
C SER A 41 5.09 -20.50 -19.91
N GLN A 42 6.09 -20.50 -19.02
CA GLN A 42 7.47 -20.85 -19.34
C GLN A 42 7.72 -22.34 -19.06
N ALA A 43 8.60 -22.95 -19.84
CA ALA A 43 8.86 -24.40 -19.75
C ALA A 43 9.69 -24.82 -18.51
N THR A 44 10.47 -23.90 -17.93
CA THR A 44 11.33 -24.15 -16.77
C THR A 44 11.41 -22.91 -15.88
N ASN A 45 11.79 -23.08 -14.61
CA ASN A 45 12.03 -21.96 -13.70
C ASN A 45 13.15 -21.01 -14.19
N THR A 46 14.26 -21.55 -14.71
CA THR A 46 15.39 -20.76 -15.23
C THR A 46 14.95 -19.88 -16.40
N LYS A 47 14.17 -20.44 -17.34
CA LYS A 47 13.60 -19.66 -18.45
C LYS A 47 12.63 -18.60 -17.93
N ALA A 48 11.82 -18.92 -16.92
CA ALA A 48 10.89 -17.96 -16.33
C ALA A 48 11.58 -16.75 -15.70
N GLN A 49 12.63 -16.98 -14.92
CA GLN A 49 13.39 -15.89 -14.32
C GLN A 49 14.12 -15.04 -15.37
N ALA A 50 14.77 -15.68 -16.35
CA ALA A 50 15.46 -14.98 -17.42
C ALA A 50 14.49 -14.14 -18.27
N ALA A 51 13.34 -14.70 -18.63
CA ALA A 51 12.30 -14.00 -19.36
C ALA A 51 11.69 -12.84 -18.56
N ALA A 52 11.52 -12.95 -17.24
CA ALA A 52 11.03 -11.85 -16.41
C ALA A 52 12.02 -10.67 -16.40
N VAL A 53 13.32 -10.94 -16.31
CA VAL A 53 14.36 -9.92 -16.40
C VAL A 53 14.40 -9.30 -17.80
N ALA A 54 14.25 -10.11 -18.85
CA ALA A 54 14.15 -9.61 -20.22
C ALA A 54 12.92 -8.72 -20.43
N GLU A 55 11.77 -9.09 -19.88
CA GLU A 55 10.53 -8.31 -19.89
C GLU A 55 10.71 -6.95 -19.19
N CYS A 56 11.36 -6.94 -18.02
CA CYS A 56 11.72 -5.71 -17.31
C CYS A 56 12.57 -4.77 -18.20
N LYS A 57 13.63 -5.32 -18.84
CA LYS A 57 14.50 -4.54 -19.74
C LYS A 57 13.76 -4.04 -20.97
N ALA A 58 12.94 -4.88 -21.59
CA ALA A 58 12.15 -4.54 -22.77
C ALA A 58 11.14 -3.41 -22.49
N LYS A 59 10.63 -3.34 -21.26
CA LYS A 59 9.75 -2.26 -20.79
C LYS A 59 10.50 -1.04 -20.22
N GLY A 60 11.81 -0.96 -20.43
CA GLY A 60 12.63 0.20 -20.04
C GLY A 60 13.05 0.25 -18.57
N GLY A 61 12.85 -0.83 -17.81
CA GLY A 61 13.35 -0.96 -16.44
C GLY A 61 14.88 -0.90 -16.39
N LYS A 62 15.42 -0.15 -15.41
CA LYS A 62 16.86 -0.04 -15.16
C LYS A 62 17.27 -0.98 -14.03
N GLY A 63 18.48 -1.53 -14.13
CA GLY A 63 19.03 -2.43 -13.11
C GLY A 63 18.14 -3.64 -12.80
N CYS A 64 17.46 -4.21 -13.81
CA CYS A 64 16.47 -5.27 -13.62
C CYS A 64 17.02 -6.49 -12.87
N VAL A 65 16.38 -6.82 -11.75
CA VAL A 65 16.71 -7.98 -10.89
C VAL A 65 15.57 -8.99 -10.86
N LYS A 66 15.93 -10.27 -10.70
CA LYS A 66 14.97 -11.35 -10.50
C LYS A 66 14.38 -11.26 -9.09
N LEU A 67 13.06 -11.38 -8.97
CA LEU A 67 12.39 -11.52 -7.67
C LEU A 67 12.13 -12.99 -7.32
N GLY A 68 11.70 -13.79 -8.29
CA GLY A 68 11.40 -15.19 -8.04
C GLY A 68 10.73 -15.90 -9.21
N TRP A 69 10.39 -17.16 -8.99
CA TRP A 69 9.61 -17.99 -9.91
C TRP A 69 8.61 -18.83 -9.11
N PHE A 70 7.59 -19.34 -9.80
CA PHE A 70 6.58 -20.20 -9.21
C PHE A 70 5.94 -21.10 -10.28
N SER A 71 5.38 -22.22 -9.85
CA SER A 71 4.61 -23.16 -10.67
C SER A 71 3.48 -23.73 -9.83
N ASP A 72 2.39 -24.16 -10.46
CA ASP A 72 1.24 -24.81 -9.82
C ASP A 72 0.74 -24.07 -8.56
N SER A 73 0.81 -22.74 -8.59
CA SER A 73 0.51 -21.87 -7.46
C SER A 73 0.25 -20.43 -7.93
N CYS A 74 -0.11 -19.58 -6.98
CA CYS A 74 -0.29 -18.15 -7.15
C CYS A 74 0.83 -17.39 -6.43
N LEU A 75 1.37 -16.34 -7.07
CA LEU A 75 2.34 -15.42 -6.49
C LEU A 75 1.81 -13.99 -6.60
N VAL A 76 2.09 -13.19 -5.57
CA VAL A 76 1.85 -11.75 -5.55
C VAL A 76 2.88 -11.08 -4.66
N TYR A 77 3.18 -9.82 -4.91
CA TYR A 77 3.99 -9.00 -4.03
C TYR A 77 3.11 -7.93 -3.38
N ALA A 78 3.30 -7.71 -2.10
CA ALA A 78 2.88 -6.49 -1.43
C ALA A 78 4.04 -5.51 -1.42
N ARG A 79 3.73 -4.21 -1.42
CA ARG A 79 4.69 -3.12 -1.38
C ARG A 79 4.33 -2.16 -0.26
N ASN A 80 5.30 -1.73 0.53
CA ASN A 80 5.10 -0.67 1.51
C ASN A 80 5.34 0.73 0.92
N SER A 81 5.19 1.76 1.75
CA SER A 81 5.53 3.16 1.48
C SER A 81 6.98 3.41 1.02
N ARG A 82 7.92 2.51 1.37
CA ARG A 82 9.35 2.59 1.05
C ARG A 82 9.74 1.74 -0.16
N ASP A 83 8.77 1.37 -0.99
CA ASP A 83 8.94 0.52 -2.18
C ASP A 83 9.58 -0.87 -1.91
N THR A 84 9.58 -1.35 -0.67
CA THR A 84 10.06 -2.70 -0.33
C THR A 84 9.00 -3.74 -0.73
N LEU A 85 9.42 -4.82 -1.39
CA LEU A 85 8.53 -5.86 -1.91
C LEU A 85 8.51 -7.10 -1.00
N PHE A 86 7.31 -7.58 -0.71
CA PHE A 86 7.05 -8.72 0.17
C PHE A 86 6.27 -9.82 -0.58
N PRO A 87 6.87 -11.00 -0.82
CA PRO A 87 6.20 -12.05 -1.58
C PRO A 87 5.15 -12.78 -0.75
N GLY A 88 4.06 -13.19 -1.39
CA GLY A 88 3.14 -14.19 -0.90
C GLY A 88 2.89 -15.24 -1.98
N ASN A 89 3.14 -16.51 -1.66
CA ASN A 89 2.98 -17.64 -2.58
C ASN A 89 2.14 -18.73 -1.93
N SER A 90 1.12 -19.20 -2.65
CA SER A 90 0.25 -20.28 -2.20
C SER A 90 -0.55 -20.84 -3.37
N VAL A 91 -1.01 -22.08 -3.27
CA VAL A 91 -2.01 -22.65 -4.20
C VAL A 91 -3.37 -21.94 -4.11
N SER A 92 -3.64 -21.16 -3.06
CA SER A 92 -4.82 -20.31 -3.01
C SER A 92 -4.45 -18.85 -3.32
N PRO A 93 -5.12 -18.19 -4.28
CA PRO A 93 -4.86 -16.77 -4.58
C PRO A 93 -5.13 -15.89 -3.36
N GLU A 94 -6.17 -16.17 -2.59
CA GLU A 94 -6.51 -15.43 -1.37
C GLU A 94 -5.41 -15.59 -0.32
N ILE A 95 -4.92 -16.81 -0.10
CA ILE A 95 -3.85 -17.07 0.87
C ILE A 95 -2.54 -16.43 0.42
N ALA A 96 -2.20 -16.46 -0.87
CA ALA A 96 -1.03 -15.77 -1.41
C ALA A 96 -1.08 -14.26 -1.11
N ALA A 97 -2.20 -13.60 -1.41
CA ALA A 97 -2.39 -12.18 -1.11
C ALA A 97 -2.32 -11.88 0.39
N LYS A 98 -2.99 -12.70 1.21
CA LYS A 98 -2.97 -12.59 2.68
C LYS A 98 -1.56 -12.73 3.25
N MET A 99 -0.75 -13.65 2.71
CA MET A 99 0.64 -13.83 3.11
C MET A 99 1.51 -12.63 2.75
N ALA A 100 1.37 -12.09 1.54
CA ALA A 100 2.11 -10.91 1.11
C ALA A 100 1.83 -9.69 1.99
N ILE A 101 0.54 -9.39 2.22
CA ILE A 101 0.12 -8.28 3.08
C ILE A 101 0.60 -8.48 4.52
N ARG A 102 0.41 -9.68 5.10
CA ARG A 102 0.87 -9.96 6.47
C ARG A 102 2.38 -9.78 6.66
N ARG A 103 3.18 -10.22 5.69
CA ARG A 103 4.63 -10.03 5.73
C ARG A 103 4.99 -8.56 5.65
N CYS A 104 4.35 -7.84 4.73
CA CYS A 104 4.55 -6.39 4.60
C CYS A 104 4.17 -5.64 5.89
N THR A 105 3.00 -5.91 6.47
CA THR A 105 2.52 -5.17 7.64
C THR A 105 3.30 -5.49 8.92
N ALA A 106 3.93 -6.67 8.99
CA ALA A 106 4.80 -7.05 10.09
C ALA A 106 6.17 -6.35 10.02
N ASP A 107 6.66 -6.06 8.82
CA ASP A 107 8.01 -5.47 8.60
C ASP A 107 7.96 -3.94 8.35
N SER A 108 6.79 -3.40 7.99
CA SER A 108 6.60 -1.96 7.76
C SER A 108 5.98 -1.27 8.97
N ALA A 109 6.81 -0.57 9.73
CA ALA A 109 6.41 0.22 10.90
C ALA A 109 5.39 1.32 10.56
N ASP A 110 5.44 1.87 9.35
CA ASP A 110 4.53 2.90 8.82
C ASP A 110 3.33 2.32 8.04
N GLY A 111 3.23 1.00 7.92
CA GLY A 111 2.20 0.34 7.13
C GLY A 111 2.38 0.55 5.62
N GLY A 112 1.37 1.10 4.94
CA GLY A 112 1.46 1.40 3.50
C GLY A 112 1.28 0.21 2.57
N CYS A 113 1.02 -0.98 3.11
CA CYS A 113 1.11 -2.24 2.41
C CYS A 113 0.01 -2.45 1.36
N ARG A 114 0.38 -2.51 0.09
CA ARG A 114 -0.54 -2.72 -1.04
C ARG A 114 -0.05 -3.81 -1.96
N ILE A 115 -0.93 -4.66 -2.46
CA ILE A 115 -0.55 -5.64 -3.48
C ILE A 115 -0.25 -4.94 -4.82
N THR A 116 0.83 -5.36 -5.49
CA THR A 116 1.29 -4.76 -6.76
C THR A 116 0.40 -5.14 -7.93
N THR A 117 -0.20 -6.34 -7.86
CA THR A 117 -1.14 -6.93 -8.82
C THR A 117 -2.14 -7.77 -8.03
N LEU A 118 -3.27 -8.17 -8.63
CA LEU A 118 -3.98 -9.32 -8.06
C LEU A 118 -3.08 -10.57 -8.14
N PRO A 119 -3.37 -11.66 -7.39
CA PRO A 119 -2.58 -12.87 -7.43
C PRO A 119 -2.46 -13.45 -8.84
N VAL A 120 -1.23 -13.57 -9.32
CA VAL A 120 -0.92 -14.20 -10.61
C VAL A 120 -0.79 -15.69 -10.37
N CYS A 121 -1.64 -16.50 -11.01
CA CYS A 121 -1.66 -17.96 -10.83
C CYS A 121 -1.30 -18.68 -12.12
N VAL A 122 -0.49 -19.74 -12.01
CA VAL A 122 -0.14 -20.64 -13.12
C VAL A 122 -0.23 -22.11 -12.72
N GLY A 123 -0.51 -22.98 -13.69
CA GLY A 123 -0.66 -24.42 -13.51
C GLY A 123 -2.02 -24.93 -13.98
N PRO A 124 -2.18 -26.26 -14.16
CA PRO A 124 -3.36 -26.85 -14.80
C PRO A 124 -4.68 -26.62 -14.03
N GLY A 125 -4.61 -26.38 -12.72
CA GLY A 125 -5.77 -26.03 -11.88
C GLY A 125 -6.23 -24.56 -12.00
N TYR A 126 -5.52 -23.73 -12.78
CA TYR A 126 -5.85 -22.34 -13.03
C TYR A 126 -5.95 -22.14 -14.53
N ALA A 127 -7.09 -21.64 -15.03
CA ALA A 127 -7.20 -21.30 -16.45
C ALA A 127 -6.05 -20.34 -16.85
N ALA A 128 -5.08 -20.88 -17.61
CA ALA A 128 -3.69 -20.41 -17.63
C ALA A 128 -3.53 -18.96 -18.12
N GLU A 129 -4.36 -18.54 -19.07
CA GLU A 129 -4.25 -17.23 -19.70
C GLU A 129 -5.23 -16.23 -19.09
N HIS A 130 -6.44 -16.66 -18.73
CA HIS A 130 -7.45 -15.74 -18.22
C HIS A 130 -7.15 -15.29 -16.79
N ARG A 131 -6.67 -16.14 -15.88
CA ARG A 131 -6.39 -15.68 -14.50
C ARG A 131 -5.13 -14.83 -14.39
N ALA A 132 -4.03 -15.24 -15.04
CA ALA A 132 -2.81 -14.46 -15.03
C ALA A 132 -3.01 -13.10 -15.73
N GLN A 133 -3.57 -13.07 -16.95
CA GLN A 133 -3.77 -11.80 -17.66
C GLN A 133 -4.80 -10.92 -16.95
N SER A 134 -5.88 -11.47 -16.41
CA SER A 134 -6.86 -10.67 -15.64
C SER A 134 -6.22 -10.07 -14.39
N ALA A 135 -5.37 -10.83 -13.70
CA ALA A 135 -4.66 -10.33 -12.53
C ALA A 135 -3.69 -9.19 -12.87
N LEU A 136 -3.00 -9.29 -14.02
CA LEU A 136 -2.07 -8.27 -14.51
C LEU A 136 -2.76 -7.03 -15.08
N ARG A 137 -4.01 -7.16 -15.57
CA ARG A 137 -4.85 -6.06 -16.08
C ARG A 137 -5.77 -5.46 -15.01
N ALA A 138 -5.72 -5.96 -13.78
CA ALA A 138 -6.56 -5.48 -12.70
C ALA A 138 -6.34 -3.98 -12.46
N SER A 139 -7.44 -3.25 -12.22
CA SER A 139 -7.38 -1.81 -12.00
C SER A 139 -6.69 -1.46 -10.68
N ALA A 140 -6.35 -0.17 -10.50
CA ALA A 140 -5.81 0.30 -9.23
C ALA A 140 -6.80 0.10 -8.08
N GLU A 141 -8.09 0.33 -8.35
CA GLU A 141 -9.19 0.19 -7.39
C GLU A 141 -9.36 -1.26 -6.94
N ALA A 142 -9.27 -2.22 -7.86
CA ALA A 142 -9.36 -3.65 -7.51
C ALA A 142 -8.19 -4.10 -6.61
N ARG A 143 -6.97 -3.61 -6.90
CA ARG A 143 -5.79 -3.88 -6.06
C ARG A 143 -5.90 -3.25 -4.69
N GLU A 144 -6.37 -2.00 -4.62
CA GLU A 144 -6.58 -1.30 -3.35
C GLU A 144 -7.69 -1.96 -2.53
N ALA A 145 -8.82 -2.33 -3.15
CA ALA A 145 -9.93 -3.01 -2.47
C ALA A 145 -9.49 -4.34 -1.85
N LEU A 146 -8.72 -5.16 -2.57
CA LEU A 146 -8.18 -6.40 -2.01
C LEU A 146 -7.12 -6.12 -0.93
N SER A 147 -6.26 -5.11 -1.12
CA SER A 147 -5.28 -4.71 -0.10
C SER A 147 -5.98 -4.30 1.21
N ALA A 148 -6.98 -3.42 1.12
CA ALA A 148 -7.76 -2.95 2.25
C ALA A 148 -8.52 -4.06 2.96
N LYS A 149 -9.07 -5.04 2.21
CA LYS A 149 -9.75 -6.21 2.78
C LYS A 149 -8.80 -7.10 3.61
N LEU A 150 -7.54 -7.23 3.17
CA LEU A 150 -6.57 -8.17 3.76
C LEU A 150 -5.72 -7.55 4.86
N ASP A 151 -5.56 -6.24 4.81
CA ASP A 151 -4.82 -5.47 5.79
C ASP A 151 -5.63 -5.31 7.07
N LYS A 152 -5.24 -6.09 8.07
CA LYS A 152 -5.86 -6.08 9.40
C LYS A 152 -5.10 -5.19 10.39
N ARG A 153 -4.11 -4.43 9.91
CA ARG A 153 -3.31 -3.55 10.76
C ARG A 153 -4.20 -2.42 11.29
N GLY A 154 -4.02 -2.04 12.55
CA GLY A 154 -4.54 -0.76 13.02
C GLY A 154 -3.83 0.40 12.34
N TYR A 155 -4.46 1.57 12.38
CA TYR A 155 -3.88 2.80 11.86
C TYR A 155 -4.14 3.89 12.90
N TRP A 156 -3.43 3.77 14.01
CA TRP A 156 -3.58 4.61 15.17
C TRP A 156 -2.65 5.82 15.08
N GLY A 157 -3.22 6.98 15.35
CA GLY A 157 -2.50 8.20 15.66
C GLY A 157 -2.71 8.59 17.11
N VAL A 158 -1.79 9.41 17.60
CA VAL A 158 -1.80 9.93 18.97
C VAL A 158 -1.31 11.38 18.95
N ILE A 159 -1.92 12.22 19.79
CA ILE A 159 -1.35 13.53 20.13
C ILE A 159 -1.09 13.60 21.62
N ALA A 160 0.03 14.21 21.97
CA ALA A 160 0.46 14.45 23.34
C ALA A 160 0.84 15.92 23.49
N GLU A 161 0.75 16.42 24.72
CA GLU A 161 1.02 17.81 25.06
C GLU A 161 2.03 17.89 26.19
N ASP A 162 3.05 18.73 26.01
CA ASP A 162 4.02 19.03 27.06
C ASP A 162 3.46 20.03 28.10
N GLU A 163 4.28 20.42 29.09
CA GLU A 163 3.87 21.38 30.12
C GLU A 163 3.71 22.82 29.58
N SER A 164 4.40 23.14 28.48
CA SER A 164 4.36 24.44 27.82
C SER A 164 3.16 24.60 26.87
N GLY A 165 2.38 23.54 26.65
CA GLY A 165 1.26 23.50 25.69
C GLY A 165 1.68 23.11 24.27
N GLY A 166 2.93 22.68 24.08
CA GLY A 166 3.45 22.19 22.82
C GLY A 166 2.85 20.83 22.49
N LEU A 167 2.28 20.70 21.28
CA LEU A 167 1.69 19.46 20.79
C LEU A 167 2.69 18.64 20.00
N SER A 168 2.86 17.39 20.40
CA SER A 168 3.57 16.36 19.65
C SER A 168 2.58 15.34 19.11
N TYR A 169 2.92 14.69 18.01
CA TYR A 169 2.03 13.75 17.34
C TYR A 169 2.78 12.58 16.70
N GLY A 170 2.09 11.46 16.54
CA GLY A 170 2.55 10.32 15.76
C GLY A 170 1.38 9.63 15.07
N ASP A 171 1.62 9.06 13.89
CA ASP A 171 0.57 8.51 13.01
C ASP A 171 0.94 7.11 12.51
N GLN A 172 -0.07 6.36 12.02
CA GLN A 172 0.08 5.08 11.30
C GLN A 172 0.62 3.90 12.13
N TYR A 173 0.47 3.95 13.45
CA TYR A 173 0.85 2.86 14.35
C TYR A 173 -0.14 1.68 14.27
N PRO A 174 0.32 0.43 14.49
CA PRO A 174 -0.53 -0.75 14.32
C PRO A 174 -1.53 -0.95 15.47
N SER A 175 -1.31 -0.32 16.62
CA SER A 175 -2.16 -0.39 17.80
C SER A 175 -2.16 0.94 18.56
N GLU A 176 -3.21 1.18 19.35
CA GLU A 176 -3.30 2.38 20.20
C GLU A 176 -2.15 2.44 21.21
N ASN A 177 -1.86 1.31 21.87
CA ASN A 177 -0.79 1.24 22.87
C ASN A 177 0.57 1.59 22.26
N GLU A 178 0.90 1.01 21.11
CA GLU A 178 2.17 1.31 20.45
C GLU A 178 2.25 2.77 20.02
N ALA A 179 1.15 3.37 19.56
CA ALA A 179 1.11 4.79 19.25
C ALA A 179 1.49 5.64 20.48
N VAL A 180 0.84 5.38 21.61
CA VAL A 180 1.07 6.11 22.86
C VAL A 180 2.48 5.88 23.41
N GLU A 181 2.92 4.63 23.50
CA GLU A 181 4.23 4.26 24.04
C GLU A 181 5.37 4.87 23.21
N GLN A 182 5.27 4.80 21.89
CA GLN A 182 6.28 5.36 21.00
C GLN A 182 6.35 6.89 21.12
N LEU A 183 5.21 7.59 21.04
CA LEU A 183 5.21 9.05 21.12
C LEU A 183 5.73 9.56 22.47
N LEU A 184 5.28 8.97 23.58
CA LEU A 184 5.72 9.39 24.91
C LEU A 184 7.17 8.99 25.20
N GLY A 185 7.73 8.06 24.43
CA GLY A 185 9.14 7.68 24.49
C GLY A 185 10.08 8.61 23.72
N TRP A 186 9.56 9.57 22.93
CA TRP A 186 10.40 10.51 22.18
C TRP A 186 11.12 11.50 23.10
N GLU A 187 12.34 11.88 22.73
CA GLU A 187 13.13 12.84 23.50
C GLU A 187 12.44 14.21 23.63
N ASP A 188 11.81 14.65 22.54
CA ASP A 188 11.05 15.90 22.47
C ASP A 188 9.72 15.84 23.21
N CYS A 189 9.30 14.65 23.68
CA CYS A 189 8.06 14.46 24.43
C CYS A 189 8.29 14.05 25.90
N LYS A 190 9.47 14.35 26.46
CA LYS A 190 9.73 14.14 27.89
C LYS A 190 8.76 14.96 28.74
N GLY A 191 7.98 14.30 29.59
CA GLY A 191 6.96 14.95 30.43
C GLY A 191 5.65 15.27 29.71
N CYS A 192 5.50 14.85 28.45
CA CYS A 192 4.23 14.92 27.74
C CYS A 192 3.15 14.10 28.44
N THR A 193 1.90 14.57 28.30
CA THR A 193 0.71 13.81 28.64
C THR A 193 -0.09 13.54 27.37
N LYS A 194 -0.62 12.31 27.22
CA LYS A 194 -1.53 11.96 26.14
C LYS A 194 -2.76 12.89 26.17
N VAL A 195 -3.06 13.53 25.05
CA VAL A 195 -4.31 14.28 24.87
C VAL A 195 -5.39 13.36 24.31
N LEU A 196 -5.14 12.75 23.15
CA LEU A 196 -6.08 11.84 22.51
C LEU A 196 -5.38 10.85 21.58
N THR A 197 -6.11 9.81 21.21
CA THR A 197 -5.78 8.83 20.17
C THR A 197 -6.90 8.84 19.12
N TYR A 198 -6.56 8.46 17.89
CA TYR A 198 -7.51 8.41 16.78
C TYR A 198 -7.15 7.28 15.83
N GLN A 199 -8.15 6.72 15.17
CA GLN A 199 -7.96 5.63 14.21
C GLN A 199 -8.83 5.88 12.98
N ASN A 200 -8.25 5.73 11.78
CA ASN A 200 -8.96 5.93 10.51
C ASN A 200 -9.70 7.28 10.45
N SER A 201 -9.07 8.34 10.95
CA SER A 201 -9.65 9.67 11.08
C SER A 201 -8.54 10.73 11.10
N CYS A 202 -8.95 12.00 11.11
CA CYS A 202 -8.07 13.14 11.29
C CYS A 202 -8.39 13.90 12.57
N VAL A 203 -7.38 14.53 13.14
CA VAL A 203 -7.48 15.46 14.25
C VAL A 203 -6.99 16.84 13.82
N GLY A 204 -7.89 17.82 13.90
CA GLY A 204 -7.54 19.23 13.84
C GLY A 204 -6.96 19.66 15.18
N LEU A 205 -5.88 20.43 15.15
CA LEU A 205 -5.18 20.96 16.30
C LEU A 205 -5.14 22.47 16.18
N ALA A 206 -5.69 23.20 17.15
CA ALA A 206 -5.76 24.65 17.13
C ALA A 206 -5.34 25.28 18.46
N TRP A 207 -4.73 26.46 18.41
CA TRP A 207 -4.32 27.20 19.60
C TRP A 207 -4.25 28.69 19.29
N GLN A 208 -4.36 29.52 20.32
CA GLN A 208 -4.17 30.97 20.18
C GLN A 208 -2.68 31.29 20.07
N LYS A 209 -2.29 32.18 19.13
CA LYS A 209 -0.91 32.64 19.02
C LYS A 209 -0.42 33.24 20.35
N GLY A 210 0.74 32.76 20.82
CA GLY A 210 1.36 33.23 22.06
C GLY A 210 0.76 32.66 23.34
N ALA A 211 -0.27 31.80 23.27
CA ALA A 211 -0.72 31.04 24.42
C ALA A 211 0.36 30.07 24.88
N LYS A 212 0.46 29.89 26.20
CA LYS A 212 1.42 28.99 26.85
C LYS A 212 0.71 28.22 27.95
N GLY A 213 1.19 27.02 28.20
CA GLY A 213 0.71 26.13 29.23
C GLY A 213 -0.17 25.02 28.66
N ARG A 214 -0.11 23.86 29.31
CA ARG A 214 -0.96 22.71 29.01
C ARG A 214 -2.45 23.06 29.00
N GLY A 215 -3.21 22.46 28.09
CA GLY A 215 -4.65 22.65 27.98
C GLY A 215 -5.06 23.95 27.28
N THR A 216 -4.12 24.65 26.65
CA THR A 216 -4.41 25.84 25.83
C THR A 216 -4.70 25.50 24.37
N SER A 217 -4.52 24.23 24.00
CA SER A 217 -4.83 23.69 22.67
C SER A 217 -6.25 23.10 22.60
N PHE A 218 -6.82 23.14 21.39
CA PHE A 218 -8.15 22.64 21.07
C PHE A 218 -8.06 21.59 19.97
N THR A 219 -8.86 20.54 20.09
CA THR A 219 -8.87 19.44 19.12
C THR A 219 -10.26 19.18 18.57
N ALA A 220 -10.35 18.75 17.31
CA ALA A 220 -11.59 18.22 16.72
C ALA A 220 -11.29 16.99 15.86
N LEU A 221 -12.11 15.95 15.98
CA LEU A 221 -11.98 14.71 15.20
C LEU A 221 -12.98 14.71 14.05
N ASP A 222 -12.48 14.50 12.84
CA ASP A 222 -13.30 14.31 11.64
C ASP A 222 -12.51 13.47 10.62
N PRO A 223 -13.13 12.52 9.89
CA PRO A 223 -12.47 11.83 8.80
C PRO A 223 -12.05 12.75 7.64
N ASP A 224 -12.70 13.91 7.48
CA ASP A 224 -12.29 14.94 6.51
C ASP A 224 -11.23 15.88 7.14
N PRO A 225 -10.01 15.97 6.57
CA PRO A 225 -8.93 16.77 7.14
C PRO A 225 -9.26 18.27 7.26
N ASP A 226 -9.93 18.83 6.25
CA ASP A 226 -10.28 20.26 6.23
C ASP A 226 -11.31 20.58 7.33
N THR A 227 -12.31 19.71 7.47
CA THR A 227 -13.35 19.82 8.49
C THR A 227 -12.76 19.70 9.89
N ALA A 228 -11.91 18.70 10.15
CA ALA A 228 -11.23 18.54 11.43
C ALA A 228 -10.46 19.81 11.82
N ARG A 229 -9.63 20.33 10.88
CA ARG A 229 -8.87 21.58 11.09
C ARG A 229 -9.79 22.76 11.38
N ASN A 230 -10.78 23.00 10.52
CA ASN A 230 -11.61 24.20 10.61
C ASN A 230 -12.51 24.18 11.84
N GLN A 231 -13.01 23.01 12.25
CA GLN A 231 -13.75 22.84 13.49
C GLN A 231 -12.88 23.13 14.71
N SER A 232 -11.66 22.59 14.77
CA SER A 232 -10.73 22.88 15.88
C SER A 232 -10.43 24.38 16.00
N ARG A 233 -10.22 25.06 14.86
CA ARG A 233 -10.00 26.51 14.80
C ARG A 233 -11.23 27.29 15.27
N ALA A 234 -12.42 26.90 14.82
CA ALA A 234 -13.67 27.55 15.22
C ALA A 234 -13.91 27.43 16.74
N VAL A 235 -13.65 26.26 17.32
CA VAL A 235 -13.73 26.03 18.77
C VAL A 235 -12.73 26.93 19.50
N CYS A 236 -11.48 26.98 19.05
CA CYS A 236 -10.46 27.85 19.63
C CYS A 236 -10.89 29.33 19.60
N ASN A 237 -11.30 29.83 18.44
CA ASN A 237 -11.72 31.22 18.28
C ASN A 237 -12.91 31.57 19.19
N SER A 238 -13.89 30.66 19.31
CA SER A 238 -15.05 30.83 20.17
C SER A 238 -14.69 30.87 21.66
N LYS A 239 -13.78 30.01 22.10
CA LYS A 239 -13.39 29.88 23.52
C LYS A 239 -12.43 30.97 23.98
N THR A 240 -11.61 31.49 23.08
CA THR A 240 -10.61 32.52 23.37
C THR A 240 -11.08 33.94 23.03
N GLY A 241 -12.23 34.07 22.36
CA GLY A 241 -12.79 35.38 21.97
C GLY A 241 -12.00 36.11 20.88
N GLY A 242 -11.05 35.44 20.21
CA GLY A 242 -10.19 36.03 19.19
C GLY A 242 -10.29 35.30 17.84
N GLN A 243 -10.01 36.00 16.73
CA GLN A 243 -9.86 35.38 15.39
C GLN A 243 -8.39 35.02 15.08
N SER A 244 -7.56 34.91 16.10
CA SER A 244 -6.10 34.74 15.97
C SER A 244 -5.64 33.30 16.21
N CYS A 245 -6.55 32.32 16.31
CA CYS A 245 -6.16 30.93 16.46
C CYS A 245 -5.59 30.37 15.15
N VAL A 246 -4.41 29.78 15.26
CA VAL A 246 -3.81 28.97 14.21
C VAL A 246 -4.32 27.54 14.33
N ALA A 247 -4.34 26.81 13.22
CA ALA A 247 -4.69 25.40 13.26
C ALA A 247 -3.99 24.58 12.18
N MET A 248 -3.68 23.33 12.50
CA MET A 248 -3.15 22.30 11.61
C MET A 248 -3.98 21.01 11.72
N VAL A 249 -3.64 19.98 10.94
CA VAL A 249 -4.33 18.69 10.97
C VAL A 249 -3.38 17.50 10.82
N ARG A 250 -3.63 16.45 11.59
CA ARG A 250 -2.95 15.15 11.51
C ARG A 250 -3.95 14.05 11.18
N CYS A 251 -3.59 13.11 10.33
CA CYS A 251 -4.48 12.02 9.92
C CYS A 251 -3.76 10.68 10.01
N SER A 252 -4.49 9.68 10.48
CA SER A 252 -4.03 8.30 10.56
C SER A 252 -5.09 7.38 9.97
N GLY A 253 -4.66 6.45 9.12
CA GLY A 253 -5.57 5.64 8.32
C GLY A 253 -5.02 5.32 6.94
N ARG A 254 -5.49 4.20 6.38
CA ARG A 254 -5.07 3.72 5.06
C ARG A 254 -5.27 4.74 3.94
N GLY A 255 -6.36 5.52 4.02
CA GLY A 255 -6.68 6.57 3.04
C GLY A 255 -5.69 7.74 3.03
N TYR A 256 -4.92 7.94 4.10
CA TYR A 256 -4.05 9.11 4.28
C TYR A 256 -2.56 8.81 4.04
N MET A 257 -2.21 7.57 3.72
CA MET A 257 -0.81 7.12 3.60
C MET A 257 -0.05 7.71 2.41
N GLN A 258 -0.75 8.30 1.44
CA GLN A 258 -0.15 9.02 0.30
C GLN A 258 -0.17 10.55 0.52
N GLY A 259 -0.48 10.97 1.73
CA GLY A 259 -0.73 12.36 2.08
C GLY A 259 -2.22 12.73 2.01
N TYR A 260 -2.50 13.95 2.46
CA TYR A 260 -3.84 14.53 2.51
C TYR A 260 -3.76 16.05 2.43
N LYS A 261 -4.86 16.70 2.07
CA LYS A 261 -4.90 18.16 2.01
C LYS A 261 -4.69 18.75 3.41
N GLY A 262 -3.75 19.68 3.53
CA GLY A 262 -3.35 20.26 4.81
C GLY A 262 -2.25 19.48 5.54
N LEU A 263 -1.78 18.35 4.99
CA LEU A 263 -0.49 17.78 5.37
C LEU A 263 0.58 18.85 5.08
N ASP A 264 1.45 19.11 6.07
CA ASP A 264 2.48 20.15 6.06
C ASP A 264 1.99 21.61 6.13
N GLU A 265 0.69 21.85 6.32
CA GLU A 265 0.22 23.19 6.62
C GLU A 265 0.74 23.64 7.99
N LYS A 266 1.66 24.60 7.97
CA LYS A 266 2.19 25.21 9.18
C LYS A 266 1.11 26.03 9.86
N ALA A 267 1.24 26.14 11.17
CA ALA A 267 0.43 27.01 12.00
C ALA A 267 0.61 28.49 11.57
N ASN A 268 -0.23 28.95 10.65
CA ASN A 268 -0.27 30.32 10.17
C ASN A 268 -1.25 31.16 10.97
#